data_AF-A0A1M4YGZ0-F1
#
_entry.id   AF-A0A1M4YGZ0-F1
#
_cell.length_a   1.000
_cell.length_b   1.000
_cell.length_c   1.000
_cell.angle_alpha   90.00
_cell.angle_beta   90.00
_cell.angle_gamma   90.00
#
_symmetry.space_group_name_H-M   'P 1'
#
loop_
_entity.id
_entity.type
_entity.pdbx_description
1 polymer ?
#
loop_
_entity_poly.entity_id
_entity_poly.type
_entity_poly.pdbx_seq_one_letter_code
_entity_poly.pdbx_strand_id
1 'polypeptide(L)'
;MIKLGITSSLRNCQSNFTENYNRKRTSDIKNVKQASDCFEPSSEGKEALKNSKKTEEKYYDLAKIMNIHEKGFHEIPTREESDYYWAARKSNPELDSYLYERDKAEALKFVGEVQSILMKVVSGQPLTPEEEEMVKNDPVLQQEIQIRKNSYPLR
;
A
#
# COMPACT_ATOMS: atom_id res chain seq x y z
N MET A 1 32.90 9.19 6.19
CA MET A 1 31.66 9.93 6.54
C MET A 1 31.11 10.54 5.26
N ILE A 2 30.03 10.01 4.72
CA ILE A 2 29.37 10.56 3.52
C ILE A 2 28.01 11.09 3.98
N LYS A 3 27.84 12.41 3.90
CA LYS A 3 26.55 13.08 4.06
C LYS A 3 25.84 13.01 2.70
N LEU A 4 24.73 12.29 2.63
CA LEU A 4 23.79 12.38 1.52
C LEU A 4 22.60 13.22 1.99
N GLY A 5 22.60 14.49 1.59
CA GLY A 5 21.43 15.35 1.70
C GLY A 5 20.48 15.04 0.55
N ILE A 6 19.33 14.47 0.87
CA ILE A 6 18.25 14.24 -0.10
C ILE A 6 17.17 15.28 0.22
N THR A 7 17.17 16.39 -0.50
CA THR A 7 16.02 17.29 -0.60
C THR A 7 15.17 16.82 -1.77
N SER A 8 14.28 15.87 -1.55
CA SER A 8 13.25 15.53 -2.54
C SER A 8 12.08 16.50 -2.38
N SER A 9 12.02 17.47 -3.29
CA SER A 9 10.83 18.28 -3.55
C SER A 9 9.68 17.35 -3.97
N LEU A 10 8.68 17.21 -3.09
CA LEU A 10 7.39 16.59 -3.42
C LEU A 10 6.67 17.49 -4.43
N ARG A 11 6.75 17.12 -5.72
CA ARG A 11 5.84 17.66 -6.74
C ARG A 11 4.44 17.15 -6.45
N ASN A 12 3.52 18.09 -6.26
CA ASN A 12 2.08 17.88 -6.21
C ASN A 12 1.61 17.00 -7.37
N CYS A 13 1.11 15.80 -7.04
CA CYS A 13 0.15 15.10 -7.89
C CYS A 13 -1.22 15.76 -7.67
N GLN A 14 -1.49 16.85 -8.39
CA GLN A 14 -2.86 17.30 -8.63
C GLN A 14 -3.50 16.31 -9.61
N SER A 15 -4.27 15.35 -9.08
CA SER A 15 -5.23 14.60 -9.88
C SER A 15 -6.45 15.49 -10.13
N ASN A 16 -6.48 16.14 -11.29
CA ASN A 16 -7.67 16.80 -11.80
C ASN A 16 -8.69 15.72 -12.23
N PHE A 17 -9.53 15.27 -11.30
CA PHE A 17 -10.80 14.61 -11.64
C PHE A 17 -11.92 15.65 -11.59
N THR A 18 -12.02 16.43 -12.67
CA THR A 18 -13.28 17.07 -13.05
C THR A 18 -14.18 16.03 -13.68
N GLU A 19 -15.07 15.43 -12.90
CA GLU A 19 -16.33 14.90 -13.43
C GLU A 19 -17.51 15.61 -12.79
N ASN A 20 -18.28 16.20 -13.69
CA ASN A 20 -19.43 17.04 -13.47
C ASN A 20 -20.65 16.14 -13.33
N TYR A 21 -21.22 16.01 -12.13
CA TYR A 21 -22.55 15.44 -11.95
C TYR A 21 -23.39 16.31 -11.02
N ASN A 22 -24.22 17.14 -11.64
CA ASN A 22 -25.44 17.65 -11.03
C ASN A 22 -26.39 16.47 -10.75
N ARG A 23 -26.59 16.10 -9.48
CA ARG A 23 -27.84 15.44 -9.06
C ARG A 23 -28.21 15.79 -7.63
N LYS A 24 -29.48 16.17 -7.50
CA LYS A 24 -30.21 16.67 -6.33
C LYS A 24 -29.99 15.83 -5.06
N ARG A 25 -29.95 16.52 -3.91
CA ARG A 25 -30.13 15.96 -2.56
C ARG A 25 -31.35 15.04 -2.51
N THR A 26 -31.15 13.83 -1.98
CA THR A 26 -32.05 13.19 -1.01
C THR A 26 -31.23 12.38 -0.02
N SER A 27 -31.71 12.41 1.21
CA SER A 27 -31.24 11.83 2.46
C SER A 27 -31.04 10.31 2.43
N ASP A 28 -30.30 9.84 3.44
CA ASP A 28 -30.13 8.46 3.89
C ASP A 28 -29.12 7.59 3.13
N ILE A 29 -27.85 7.68 3.57
CA ILE A 29 -26.90 6.58 3.47
C ILE A 29 -26.57 6.13 4.89
N LYS A 30 -27.44 5.25 5.42
CA LYS A 30 -27.03 4.29 6.44
C LYS A 30 -26.16 3.24 5.76
N ASN A 31 -25.10 2.84 6.45
CA ASN A 31 -24.08 1.87 6.06
C ASN A 31 -22.98 2.41 5.13
N VAL A 32 -22.06 3.17 5.71
CA VAL A 32 -20.66 3.18 5.27
C VAL A 32 -20.13 1.76 5.51
N LYS A 33 -20.33 0.87 4.54
CA LYS A 33 -19.52 -0.34 4.45
C LYS A 33 -18.08 0.15 4.27
N GLN A 34 -17.22 -0.31 5.17
CA GLN A 34 -15.77 -0.22 5.09
C GLN A 34 -15.30 -0.28 3.63
N ALA A 35 -14.66 0.77 3.14
CA ALA A 35 -14.06 0.82 1.82
C ALA A 35 -12.73 0.02 1.78
N SER A 36 -12.67 -1.11 2.49
CA SER A 36 -11.51 -2.00 2.53
C SER A 36 -11.45 -2.95 1.33
N ASP A 37 -12.56 -3.09 0.58
CA ASP A 37 -12.75 -4.19 -0.39
C ASP A 37 -12.43 -3.79 -1.85
N CYS A 38 -11.46 -2.91 -2.09
CA CYS A 38 -11.08 -2.51 -3.46
C CYS A 38 -9.61 -2.72 -3.84
N PHE A 39 -8.83 -3.41 -3.01
CA PHE A 39 -7.42 -3.69 -3.32
C PHE A 39 -7.14 -5.19 -3.31
N GLU A 40 -7.88 -5.92 -4.12
CA GLU A 40 -7.48 -7.28 -4.50
C GLU A 40 -6.51 -7.23 -5.70
N PRO A 41 -5.51 -8.12 -5.76
CA PRO A 41 -4.66 -8.25 -6.95
C PRO A 41 -5.52 -8.53 -8.18
N SER A 42 -5.14 -7.93 -9.31
CA SER A 42 -5.92 -7.97 -10.56
C SER A 42 -6.21 -9.40 -11.01
N SER A 43 -7.33 -9.60 -11.70
CA SER A 43 -7.67 -10.89 -12.31
C SER A 43 -6.58 -11.38 -13.26
N GLU A 44 -5.91 -10.46 -13.95
CA GLU A 44 -4.78 -10.74 -14.84
C GLU A 44 -3.59 -11.35 -14.09
N GLY A 45 -3.22 -10.82 -12.91
CA GLY A 45 -2.15 -11.40 -12.09
C GLY A 45 -2.49 -12.81 -11.57
N LYS A 46 -3.77 -13.04 -11.21
CA LYS A 46 -4.27 -14.36 -10.78
C LYS A 46 -4.34 -15.38 -11.93
N GLU A 47 -4.63 -14.93 -13.16
CA GLU A 47 -4.70 -15.78 -14.34
C GLU A 47 -3.32 -16.10 -14.91
N ALA A 48 -2.37 -15.16 -14.88
CA ALA A 48 -1.00 -15.40 -15.25
C ALA A 48 -0.47 -16.64 -14.51
N LEU A 49 -0.50 -16.64 -13.18
CA LEU A 49 0.00 -17.74 -12.34
C LEU A 49 -0.65 -19.12 -12.62
N LYS A 50 -1.89 -19.15 -13.13
CA LYS A 50 -2.59 -20.41 -13.46
C LYS A 50 -2.13 -20.99 -14.82
N ASN A 51 -1.50 -20.18 -15.67
CA ASN A 51 -1.20 -20.51 -17.05
C ASN A 51 0.28 -20.89 -17.31
N SER A 52 1.19 -20.79 -16.33
CA SER A 52 2.59 -21.26 -16.50
C SER A 52 2.63 -22.77 -16.74
N LYS A 53 2.73 -23.15 -18.01
CA LYS A 53 3.19 -24.46 -18.43
C LYS A 53 4.63 -24.37 -18.93
N LYS A 54 5.51 -25.00 -18.13
CA LYS A 54 6.70 -25.78 -18.52
C LYS A 54 7.70 -25.09 -19.44
N THR A 55 8.60 -24.34 -18.83
CA THR A 55 10.04 -24.39 -19.17
C THR A 55 10.75 -25.23 -18.10
N GLU A 56 11.91 -25.82 -18.38
CA GLU A 56 12.70 -26.66 -17.45
C GLU A 56 13.25 -25.86 -16.25
N GLU A 57 12.33 -25.34 -15.44
CA GLU A 57 12.59 -24.41 -14.35
C GLU A 57 12.74 -25.17 -13.05
N LYS A 58 13.73 -24.76 -12.24
CA LYS A 58 13.84 -25.18 -10.84
C LYS A 58 12.47 -24.98 -10.20
N TYR A 59 11.88 -26.07 -9.72
CA TYR A 59 10.57 -26.02 -9.09
C TYR A 59 10.71 -25.36 -7.72
N TYR A 60 10.20 -24.13 -7.59
CA TYR A 60 10.10 -23.43 -6.32
C TYR A 60 8.72 -23.67 -5.70
N ASP A 61 8.68 -23.89 -4.40
CA ASP A 61 7.44 -24.10 -3.65
C ASP A 61 6.75 -22.76 -3.41
N LEU A 62 5.58 -22.59 -4.02
CA LEU A 62 4.76 -21.39 -3.92
C LEU A 62 4.44 -21.01 -2.48
N ALA A 63 4.11 -21.99 -1.62
CA ALA A 63 3.77 -21.72 -0.22
C ALA A 63 4.96 -21.13 0.53
N LYS A 64 6.16 -21.67 0.27
CA LYS A 64 7.41 -21.16 0.84
C LYS A 64 7.72 -19.75 0.36
N ILE A 65 7.54 -19.46 -0.93
CA ILE A 65 7.75 -18.12 -1.50
C ILE A 65 6.81 -17.11 -0.86
N MET A 66 5.52 -17.45 -0.74
CA MET A 66 4.52 -16.58 -0.13
C MET A 66 4.82 -16.32 1.34
N ASN A 67 5.31 -17.33 2.07
CA ASN A 67 5.71 -17.15 3.46
C ASN A 67 6.92 -16.19 3.58
N ILE A 68 7.93 -16.34 2.72
CA ILE A 68 9.08 -15.44 2.69
C ILE A 68 8.66 -14.01 2.31
N HIS A 69 7.74 -13.87 1.36
CA HIS A 69 7.17 -12.59 0.94
C HIS A 69 6.49 -11.88 2.09
N GLU A 70 5.57 -12.55 2.78
CA GLU A 70 4.82 -12.00 3.92
C GLU A 70 5.76 -11.66 5.08
N LYS A 71 6.75 -12.54 5.35
CA LYS A 71 7.78 -12.31 6.37
C LYS A 71 8.53 -11.00 6.12
N GLY A 72 8.80 -10.66 4.86
CA GLY A 72 9.50 -9.43 4.48
C GLY A 72 8.84 -8.12 4.92
N PHE A 73 7.53 -8.14 5.25
CA PHE A 73 6.81 -6.97 5.75
C PHE A 73 6.97 -6.75 7.26
N HIS A 74 7.34 -7.80 8.01
CA HIS A 74 7.39 -7.77 9.47
C HIS A 74 8.80 -8.01 10.03
N GLU A 75 9.62 -8.78 9.30
CA GLU A 75 10.93 -9.25 9.74
C GLU A 75 11.91 -9.29 8.57
N ILE A 76 13.21 -9.25 8.88
CA ILE A 76 14.26 -9.41 7.88
C ILE A 76 14.41 -10.91 7.58
N PRO A 77 14.14 -11.38 6.34
CA PRO A 77 14.37 -12.78 5.98
C PRO A 77 15.84 -13.14 6.08
N THR A 78 16.13 -14.43 6.32
CA THR A 78 17.49 -14.94 6.27
C THR A 78 18.06 -14.82 4.85
N ARG A 79 19.39 -14.88 4.73
CA ARG A 79 20.06 -14.84 3.43
C ARG A 79 19.60 -15.97 2.51
N GLU A 80 19.46 -17.19 3.04
CA GLU A 80 19.00 -18.34 2.26
C GLU A 80 17.55 -18.19 1.78
N GLU A 81 16.66 -17.64 2.62
CA GLU A 81 15.29 -17.31 2.24
C GLU A 81 15.27 -16.24 1.15
N SER A 82 16.08 -15.20 1.29
CA SER A 82 16.20 -14.13 0.30
C SER A 82 16.71 -14.66 -1.04
N ASP A 83 17.77 -15.46 -1.03
CA ASP A 83 18.34 -16.07 -2.23
C ASP A 83 17.32 -17.00 -2.92
N TYR A 84 16.57 -17.78 -2.14
CA TYR A 84 15.49 -18.63 -2.65
C TYR A 84 14.37 -17.82 -3.30
N TYR A 85 13.92 -16.76 -2.63
CA TYR A 85 12.85 -15.87 -3.09
C TYR A 85 13.21 -15.14 -4.39
N TRP A 86 14.39 -14.53 -4.45
CA TRP A 86 14.84 -13.81 -5.64
C TRP A 86 15.11 -14.75 -6.82
N ALA A 87 15.62 -15.95 -6.56
CA ALA A 87 15.80 -16.95 -7.61
C ALA A 87 14.46 -17.45 -8.17
N ALA A 88 13.43 -17.59 -7.32
CA ALA A 88 12.09 -17.95 -7.75
C ALA A 88 11.45 -16.86 -8.61
N ARG A 89 11.52 -15.59 -8.18
CA ARG A 89 11.03 -14.43 -8.97
C ARG A 89 11.73 -14.32 -10.32
N LYS A 90 13.05 -14.55 -10.35
CA LYS A 90 13.83 -14.48 -11.60
C LYS A 90 13.50 -15.59 -12.59
N SER A 91 13.15 -16.77 -12.10
CA SER A 91 12.90 -17.94 -12.95
C SER A 91 11.45 -18.07 -13.39
N ASN A 92 10.50 -17.45 -12.68
CA ASN A 92 9.08 -17.49 -13.01
C ASN A 92 8.51 -16.07 -13.16
N PRO A 93 8.38 -15.55 -14.39
CA PRO A 93 7.85 -14.21 -14.66
C PRO A 93 6.39 -14.00 -14.21
N GLU A 94 5.57 -15.05 -14.23
CA GLU A 94 4.17 -14.94 -13.79
C GLU A 94 4.07 -14.77 -12.28
N LEU A 95 4.89 -15.52 -11.53
CA LEU A 95 5.02 -15.33 -10.09
C LEU A 95 5.53 -13.93 -9.76
N ASP A 96 6.55 -13.44 -10.47
CA ASP A 96 7.07 -12.09 -10.25
C ASP A 96 6.00 -11.02 -10.50
N SER A 97 5.23 -11.15 -11.59
CA SER A 97 4.12 -10.25 -11.89
C SER A 97 3.01 -10.33 -10.83
N TYR A 98 2.69 -11.52 -10.34
CA TYR A 98 1.69 -11.71 -9.28
C TYR A 98 2.11 -11.04 -7.99
N LEU A 99 3.37 -11.25 -7.55
CA LEU A 99 3.90 -10.62 -6.34
C LEU A 99 3.97 -9.10 -6.48
N TYR A 100 4.36 -8.59 -7.67
CA TYR A 100 4.37 -7.16 -7.94
C TYR A 100 2.99 -6.50 -7.81
N GLU A 101 1.94 -7.09 -8.39
CA GLU A 101 0.59 -6.54 -8.26
C GLU A 101 0.07 -6.60 -6.81
N ARG A 102 0.50 -7.60 -6.03
CA ARG A 102 0.22 -7.67 -4.59
C ARG A 102 0.93 -6.53 -3.83
N ASP A 103 2.25 -6.38 -4.03
CA ASP A 103 3.06 -5.29 -3.44
C ASP A 103 2.43 -3.92 -3.73
N LYS A 104 1.99 -3.72 -4.96
CA LYS A 104 1.33 -2.49 -5.42
C LYS A 104 -0.02 -2.26 -4.75
N ALA A 105 -0.85 -3.30 -4.64
CA ALA A 105 -2.14 -3.19 -3.97
C ALA A 105 -1.98 -2.82 -2.49
N GLU A 106 -1.01 -3.43 -1.81
CA GLU A 106 -0.71 -3.14 -0.41
C GLU A 106 -0.16 -1.72 -0.20
N ALA A 107 0.74 -1.27 -1.08
CA ALA A 107 1.24 0.09 -1.06
C ALA A 107 0.12 1.13 -1.26
N LEU A 108 -0.82 0.87 -2.19
CA LEU A 108 -1.97 1.75 -2.42
C LEU A 108 -2.90 1.79 -1.21
N LYS A 109 -3.15 0.65 -0.56
CA LYS A 109 -3.93 0.59 0.67
C LYS A 109 -3.30 1.43 1.78
N PHE A 110 -2.00 1.26 2.02
CA PHE A 110 -1.26 2.02 3.03
C PHE A 110 -1.31 3.53 2.75
N VAL A 111 -1.10 3.95 1.50
CA VAL A 111 -1.22 5.37 1.11
C VAL A 111 -2.64 5.90 1.37
N GLY A 112 -3.67 5.10 1.08
CA GLY A 112 -5.06 5.45 1.37
C GLY A 112 -5.33 5.63 2.87
N GLU A 113 -4.80 4.73 3.70
CA GLU A 113 -4.90 4.82 5.17
C GLU A 113 -4.23 6.09 5.70
N VAL A 114 -3.00 6.39 5.25
CA VAL A 114 -2.29 7.62 5.61
C VAL A 114 -3.09 8.86 5.21
N GLN A 115 -3.61 8.91 3.99
CA GLN A 115 -4.42 10.05 3.53
C GLN A 115 -5.70 10.21 4.36
N SER A 116 -6.37 9.12 4.70
CA SER A 116 -7.55 9.10 5.57
C SER A 116 -7.22 9.68 6.95
N ILE A 117 -6.12 9.22 7.58
CA ILE A 117 -5.64 9.72 8.87
C ILE A 117 -5.41 11.23 8.80
N LEU A 118 -4.67 11.70 7.79
CA LEU A 118 -4.36 13.12 7.64
C LEU A 118 -5.63 13.97 7.47
N MET A 119 -6.62 13.49 6.71
CA MET A 119 -7.91 14.17 6.54
C MET A 119 -8.73 14.20 7.84
N LYS A 120 -8.77 13.09 8.58
CA LYS A 120 -9.45 13.03 9.89
C LYS A 120 -8.83 14.02 10.87
N VAL A 121 -7.50 14.06 10.94
CA VAL A 121 -6.78 14.96 11.83
C VAL A 121 -7.04 16.44 11.49
N VAL A 122 -7.02 16.81 10.20
CA VAL A 122 -7.31 18.18 9.77
C VAL A 122 -8.77 18.57 10.02
N SER A 123 -9.70 17.63 9.88
CA SER A 123 -11.13 17.87 10.12
C SER A 123 -11.55 17.76 11.59
N GLY A 124 -10.64 17.40 12.49
CA GLY A 124 -10.92 17.20 13.91
C GLY A 124 -11.70 15.91 14.22
N GLN A 125 -11.79 14.98 13.27
CA GLN A 125 -12.39 13.67 13.50
C GLN A 125 -11.47 12.79 14.35
N PRO A 126 -12.02 11.96 15.25
CA PRO A 126 -11.23 11.03 16.04
C PRO A 126 -10.61 9.94 15.15
N LEU A 127 -9.41 9.51 15.52
CA LEU A 127 -8.74 8.35 14.92
C LEU A 127 -9.22 7.06 15.61
N THR A 128 -9.18 5.94 14.89
CA THR A 128 -9.37 4.62 15.52
C THR A 128 -8.10 4.20 16.29
N PRO A 129 -8.18 3.23 17.23
CA PRO A 129 -7.01 2.75 17.94
C PRO A 129 -5.87 2.27 17.02
N GLU A 130 -6.21 1.64 15.90
CA GLU A 130 -5.24 1.18 14.90
C GLU A 130 -4.58 2.36 14.19
N GLU A 131 -5.35 3.38 13.83
CA GLU A 131 -4.82 4.61 13.22
C GLU A 131 -3.92 5.39 14.18
N GLU A 132 -4.27 5.45 15.47
CA GLU A 132 -3.43 6.05 16.52
C GLU A 132 -2.11 5.30 16.68
N GLU A 133 -2.13 3.97 16.63
CA GLU A 133 -0.94 3.13 16.67
C GLU A 133 -0.04 3.35 15.44
N MET A 134 -0.63 3.42 14.24
CA MET A 134 0.11 3.77 13.01
C MET A 134 0.80 5.13 13.15
N VAL A 135 0.09 6.16 13.62
CA VAL A 135 0.68 7.49 13.86
C VAL A 135 1.78 7.41 14.91
N LYS A 136 1.60 6.66 15.99
CA LYS A 136 2.61 6.55 17.05
C LYS A 136 3.90 5.89 16.56
N ASN A 137 3.79 4.91 15.67
CA ASN A 137 4.91 4.12 15.17
C ASN A 137 5.62 4.74 13.96
N ASP A 138 5.02 5.73 13.29
CA ASP A 138 5.59 6.42 12.12
C ASP A 138 5.94 7.90 12.43
N PRO A 139 7.24 8.22 12.67
CA PRO A 139 7.69 9.59 12.93
C PRO A 139 7.45 10.55 11.76
N VAL A 140 7.44 10.06 10.52
CA VAL A 140 7.20 10.89 9.33
C VAL A 140 5.74 11.30 9.28
N LEU A 141 4.84 10.36 9.55
CA LEU A 141 3.40 10.64 9.65
C LEU A 141 3.09 11.64 10.77
N GLN A 142 3.76 11.53 11.92
CA GLN A 142 3.63 12.52 13.01
C GLN A 142 4.04 13.92 12.59
N GLN A 143 5.18 14.05 11.88
CA GLN A 143 5.65 15.34 11.39
C GLN A 143 4.67 15.94 10.38
N GLU A 144 4.18 15.14 9.43
CA GLU A 144 3.20 15.58 8.44
C GLU A 144 1.90 16.06 9.10
N ILE A 145 1.41 15.33 10.12
CA ILE A 145 0.26 15.75 10.93
C ILE A 145 0.50 17.12 11.57
N GLN A 146 1.66 17.35 12.19
CA GLN A 146 1.99 18.62 12.83
C GLN A 146 2.02 19.77 11.82
N ILE A 147 2.64 19.57 10.66
CA ILE A 147 2.71 20.56 9.58
C ILE A 147 1.29 20.96 9.14
N ARG A 148 0.40 19.99 8.93
CA ARG A 148 -0.97 20.26 8.47
C ARG A 148 -1.83 20.96 9.52
N LYS A 149 -1.72 20.58 10.79
CA LYS A 149 -2.42 21.28 11.90
C LYS A 149 -2.03 22.76 11.97
N ASN A 150 -0.75 23.06 11.80
CA ASN A 150 -0.26 24.44 11.84
C ASN A 150 -0.65 25.25 10.59
N SER A 151 -0.83 24.58 9.45
CA SER A 151 -1.21 25.22 8.18
C SER A 151 -2.72 25.50 8.06
N TYR A 152 -3.55 24.70 8.74
CA TYR A 152 -5.00 24.84 8.77
C TYR A 152 -5.51 24.88 10.22
N PRO A 153 -5.28 26.00 10.95
CA PRO A 153 -5.83 26.13 12.28
C PRO A 153 -7.36 26.08 12.20
N LEU A 154 -7.95 25.07 12.83
CA LEU A 154 -9.40 24.97 13.03
C LEU A 154 -9.88 26.27 13.69
N ARG A 155 -10.75 27.01 13.00
CA ARG A 155 -11.40 28.23 13.50
C ARG A 155 -12.55 27.90 14.45
#